data_AF-A0A5B8RTW5-F1
#
_entry.id   AF-A0A5B8RTW5-F1
#
_cell.length_a   1.000
_cell.length_b   1.000
_cell.length_c   1.000
_cell.angle_alpha   90.00
_cell.angle_beta   90.00
_cell.angle_gamma   90.00
#
_symmetry.space_group_name_H-M   'P 1'
#
loop_
_entity.id
_entity.type
_entity.pdbx_description
1 polymer ?
#
loop_
_entity_poly.entity_id
_entity_poly.type
_entity_poly.pdbx_seq_one_letter_code
_entity_poly.pdbx_strand_id
1 'polypeptide(L)'
;MVRPVLLLFTGLMTQGCTSRMDAARDLFMQAKTCPAERVQVRELEGLTLHARREKKRMTNAVQAPDDVRADPARLALWQAQQAEAARIRQWIDERFLLYRASGCGQQQDYACEFLWSQKGWPRGRCDVLSQKLID
;
A
#
# COMPACT_ATOMS: atom_id res chain seq x y z
N MET A 1 27.18 45.59 10.40
CA MET A 1 25.81 45.03 10.48
C MET A 1 25.87 43.61 9.93
N VAL A 2 25.91 42.60 10.80
CA VAL A 2 26.03 41.18 10.42
C VAL A 2 24.65 40.55 10.59
N ARG A 3 24.04 40.11 9.50
CA ARG A 3 22.75 39.39 9.51
C ARG A 3 22.99 37.96 10.03
N PRO A 4 22.40 37.54 11.16
CA PRO A 4 22.46 36.15 11.56
C PRO A 4 21.52 35.34 10.67
N VAL A 5 22.12 34.31 10.07
CA VAL A 5 21.50 33.33 9.18
C VAL A 5 20.49 32.50 9.96
N LEU A 6 19.21 32.61 9.61
CA LEU A 6 18.14 31.72 10.05
C LEU A 6 18.26 30.39 9.29
N LEU A 7 19.03 29.45 9.84
CA LEU A 7 19.00 28.05 9.40
C LEU A 7 17.84 27.34 10.10
N LEU A 8 16.70 27.30 9.41
CA LEU A 8 15.54 26.48 9.76
C LEU A 8 15.94 24.99 9.73
N PHE A 9 16.10 24.40 10.91
CA PHE A 9 16.12 22.95 11.12
C PHE A 9 14.74 22.37 10.79
N THR A 10 14.54 21.99 9.52
CA THR A 10 13.40 21.19 9.06
C THR A 10 13.90 19.78 8.74
N GLY A 11 13.99 18.93 9.75
CA GLY A 11 14.52 17.60 9.53
C GLY A 11 14.20 16.65 10.66
N LEU A 12 12.93 16.24 10.79
CA LEU A 12 12.54 15.16 11.70
C LEU A 12 11.13 14.62 11.37
N MET A 13 10.85 14.25 10.11
CA MET A 13 9.60 13.53 9.75
C MET A 13 9.79 12.56 8.56
N THR A 14 10.86 11.75 8.53
CA THR A 14 11.08 10.78 7.41
C THR A 14 11.31 9.33 7.84
N GLN A 15 11.42 9.03 9.14
CA GLN A 15 11.85 7.70 9.61
C GLN A 15 10.86 6.56 9.30
N GLY A 16 9.58 6.85 9.05
CA GLY A 16 8.57 5.84 8.73
C GLY A 16 8.53 5.39 7.26
N CYS A 17 8.95 6.25 6.33
CA CYS A 17 9.01 5.91 4.90
C CYS A 17 10.27 5.13 4.56
N THR A 18 11.40 5.46 5.20
CA THR A 18 12.68 4.77 4.97
C THR A 18 12.59 3.28 5.30
N SER A 19 12.02 2.92 6.46
CA SER A 19 11.89 1.52 6.88
C SER A 19 11.15 0.62 5.88
N ARG A 20 10.11 1.13 5.20
CA ARG A 20 9.34 0.35 4.21
C ARG A 20 10.04 0.27 2.87
N MET A 21 10.66 1.37 2.43
CA MET A 21 11.47 1.38 1.21
C MET A 21 12.67 0.43 1.33
N ASP A 22 13.31 0.39 2.50
CA ASP A 22 14.43 -0.50 2.79
C ASP A 22 13.97 -1.96 2.83
N ALA A 23 12.84 -2.27 3.47
CA ALA A 23 12.27 -3.61 3.44
C ALA A 23 11.94 -4.10 2.01
N ALA A 24 11.35 -3.23 1.17
CA ALA A 24 11.10 -3.57 -0.23
C ALA A 24 12.41 -3.74 -1.03
N ARG A 25 13.43 -2.92 -0.75
CA ARG A 25 14.77 -3.04 -1.35
C ARG A 25 15.40 -4.38 -0.99
N ASP A 26 15.41 -4.73 0.30
CA ASP A 26 16.00 -5.97 0.81
C ASP A 26 15.38 -7.21 0.19
N LEU A 27 14.04 -7.26 0.12
CA LEU A 27 13.33 -8.35 -0.54
C LEU A 27 13.66 -8.44 -2.03
N PHE A 28 13.80 -7.31 -2.71
CA PHE A 28 14.16 -7.29 -4.13
C PHE A 28 15.58 -7.80 -4.36
N MET A 29 16.54 -7.34 -3.56
CA MET A 29 17.94 -7.80 -3.63
C MET A 29 18.04 -9.30 -3.41
N GLN A 30 17.34 -9.83 -2.41
CA GLN A 30 17.33 -11.26 -2.09
C GLN A 30 16.69 -12.07 -3.22
N ALA A 31 15.54 -11.61 -3.76
CA ALA A 31 14.80 -12.35 -4.78
C ALA A 31 15.42 -12.28 -6.18
N LYS A 32 16.13 -11.19 -6.50
CA LYS A 32 16.66 -10.92 -7.87
C LYS A 32 18.18 -10.94 -7.94
N THR A 33 18.86 -11.19 -6.83
CA THR A 33 20.34 -11.21 -6.72
C THR A 33 20.95 -9.93 -7.31
N CYS A 34 20.30 -8.79 -7.08
CA CYS A 34 20.72 -7.49 -7.61
C CYS A 34 21.47 -6.70 -6.52
N PRO A 35 22.65 -6.14 -6.80
CA PRO A 35 23.39 -5.32 -5.84
C PRO A 35 22.61 -4.07 -5.43
N ALA A 36 22.74 -3.65 -4.16
CA ALA A 36 21.98 -2.56 -3.55
C ALA A 36 22.07 -1.25 -4.33
N GLU A 37 23.27 -0.93 -4.82
CA GLU A 37 23.58 0.27 -5.58
C GLU A 37 22.88 0.34 -6.94
N ARG A 38 22.36 -0.79 -7.44
CA ARG A 38 21.58 -0.89 -8.68
C ARG A 38 20.08 -0.97 -8.44
N VAL A 39 19.64 -0.99 -7.18
CA VAL A 39 18.23 -1.09 -6.81
C VAL A 39 17.65 0.29 -6.47
N GLN A 40 16.66 0.68 -7.25
CA GLN A 40 15.82 1.85 -6.98
C GLN A 40 14.47 1.37 -6.45
N VAL A 41 14.02 1.98 -5.36
CA VAL A 41 12.68 1.77 -4.80
C VAL A 41 11.95 3.09 -4.80
N ARG A 42 10.70 3.08 -5.24
CA ARG A 42 9.79 4.23 -5.16
C ARG A 42 8.44 3.82 -4.63
N GLU A 43 7.81 4.72 -3.90
CA GLU A 43 6.39 4.57 -3.55
C GLU A 43 5.53 4.76 -4.79
N LEU A 44 4.43 4.02 -4.88
CA LEU A 44 3.40 4.20 -5.88
C LEU A 44 2.31 5.09 -5.28
N GLU A 45 2.62 6.38 -5.12
CA GLU A 45 1.72 7.37 -4.53
C GLU A 45 0.35 7.38 -5.20
N GLY A 46 -0.70 7.49 -4.39
CA GLY A 46 -2.09 7.51 -4.87
C GLY A 46 -2.60 6.17 -5.41
N LEU A 47 -1.80 5.09 -5.32
CA LEU A 47 -2.24 3.75 -5.70
C LEU A 47 -2.49 2.90 -4.44
N THR A 48 -3.75 2.54 -4.23
CA THR A 48 -4.12 1.59 -3.18
C THR A 48 -4.15 0.14 -3.70
N LEU A 49 -4.15 -0.83 -2.79
CA LEU A 49 -4.28 -2.25 -3.13
C LEU A 49 -5.54 -2.49 -3.98
N HIS A 50 -6.66 -1.92 -3.55
CA HIS A 50 -7.94 -2.09 -4.22
C HIS A 50 -8.03 -1.28 -5.52
N ALA A 51 -7.51 -0.05 -5.58
CA ALA A 51 -7.50 0.75 -6.80
C ALA A 51 -6.73 0.04 -7.94
N ARG A 52 -5.66 -0.69 -7.61
CA ARG A 52 -4.94 -1.53 -8.59
C ARG A 52 -5.78 -2.69 -9.10
N ARG A 53 -6.61 -3.30 -8.25
CA ARG A 53 -7.56 -4.36 -8.62
C ARG A 53 -8.66 -3.83 -9.53
N GLU A 54 -9.26 -2.69 -9.17
CA GLU A 54 -10.33 -2.05 -9.95
C GLU A 54 -9.82 -1.55 -11.31
N LYS A 55 -8.58 -1.05 -11.40
CA LYS A 55 -7.98 -0.71 -12.70
C LYS A 55 -7.83 -1.93 -13.62
N LYS A 56 -7.64 -3.14 -13.06
CA LYS A 56 -7.65 -4.40 -13.83
C LYS A 56 -9.08 -4.92 -14.09
N ARG A 57 -10.00 -4.74 -13.14
CA ARG A 57 -11.42 -5.05 -13.26
C ARG A 57 -12.16 -3.79 -13.68
N MET A 58 -11.94 -3.33 -14.92
CA MET A 58 -12.71 -2.22 -15.46
C MET A 58 -14.21 -2.45 -15.22
N THR A 59 -14.76 -1.57 -14.37
CA THR A 59 -16.14 -1.07 -14.40
C THR A 59 -17.25 -2.12 -14.32
N ASN A 60 -17.57 -2.55 -13.09
CA ASN A 60 -18.94 -2.85 -12.73
C ASN A 60 -19.17 -2.33 -11.31
N ALA A 61 -19.89 -1.21 -11.18
CA ALA A 61 -20.50 -0.86 -9.91
C ALA A 61 -21.35 -2.07 -9.51
N VAL A 62 -21.03 -2.71 -8.39
CA VAL A 62 -21.73 -3.91 -7.93
C VAL A 62 -23.14 -3.49 -7.57
N GLN A 63 -24.09 -3.67 -8.49
CA GLN A 63 -25.50 -3.42 -8.22
C GLN A 63 -26.08 -4.62 -7.49
N ALA A 64 -27.06 -4.37 -6.61
CA ALA A 64 -27.80 -5.45 -5.99
C ALA A 64 -28.50 -6.29 -7.07
N PRO A 65 -28.46 -7.64 -6.98
CA PRO A 65 -29.25 -8.52 -7.82
C PRO A 65 -30.74 -8.11 -7.83
N ASP A 66 -31.44 -8.32 -8.94
CA ASP A 66 -32.83 -7.85 -9.11
C ASP A 66 -33.77 -8.43 -8.04
N ASP A 67 -33.55 -9.69 -7.63
CA ASP A 67 -34.31 -10.36 -6.57
C ASP A 67 -34.04 -9.79 -5.17
N VAL A 68 -32.84 -9.24 -4.94
CA VAL A 68 -32.48 -8.53 -3.71
C VAL A 68 -33.05 -7.12 -3.71
N ARG A 69 -33.09 -6.46 -4.87
CA ARG A 69 -33.61 -5.09 -5.02
C ARG A 69 -35.13 -5.02 -4.87
N ALA A 70 -35.83 -6.08 -5.26
CA ALA A 70 -37.29 -6.19 -5.15
C ALA A 70 -37.79 -6.39 -3.70
N ASP A 71 -36.91 -6.79 -2.76
CA ASP A 71 -37.24 -7.01 -1.35
C ASP A 71 -36.52 -5.96 -0.47
N PRO A 72 -37.25 -5.04 0.19
CA PRO A 72 -36.64 -4.00 1.02
C PRO A 72 -35.77 -4.52 2.16
N ALA A 73 -36.14 -5.65 2.78
CA ALA A 73 -35.38 -6.22 3.89
C ALA A 73 -34.07 -6.84 3.40
N ARG A 74 -34.12 -7.55 2.26
CA ARG A 74 -32.92 -8.12 1.63
C ARG A 74 -32.01 -7.02 1.07
N LEU A 75 -32.58 -5.97 0.51
CA LEU A 75 -31.83 -4.81 0.04
C LEU A 75 -31.08 -4.12 1.18
N ALA A 76 -31.74 -3.90 2.32
CA ALA A 76 -31.10 -3.31 3.51
C ALA A 76 -29.92 -4.17 4.01
N LEU A 77 -30.09 -5.49 4.06
CA LEU A 77 -29.02 -6.41 4.43
C LEU A 77 -27.85 -6.36 3.44
N TRP A 78 -28.14 -6.36 2.14
CA TRP A 78 -27.12 -6.27 1.11
C TRP A 78 -26.35 -4.95 1.19
N GLN A 79 -27.03 -3.82 1.40
CA GLN A 79 -26.39 -2.52 1.58
C GLN A 79 -25.48 -2.49 2.80
N ALA A 80 -25.93 -3.05 3.93
CA ALA A 80 -25.11 -3.16 5.14
C ALA A 80 -23.84 -4.00 4.90
N GLN A 81 -23.95 -5.10 4.16
CA GLN A 81 -22.80 -5.92 3.78
C GLN A 81 -21.83 -5.16 2.85
N GLN A 82 -22.35 -4.40 1.88
CA GLN A 82 -21.49 -3.58 1.02
C GLN A 82 -20.79 -2.46 1.80
N ALA A 83 -21.48 -1.83 2.76
CA ALA A 83 -20.91 -0.81 3.61
C ALA A 83 -19.78 -1.38 4.49
N GLU A 84 -19.98 -2.54 5.10
CA GLU A 84 -18.92 -3.19 5.89
C GLU A 84 -17.75 -3.64 5.01
N ALA A 85 -18.04 -4.19 3.83
CA ALA A 85 -16.99 -4.53 2.87
C ALA A 85 -16.19 -3.28 2.45
N ALA A 86 -16.85 -2.14 2.19
CA ALA A 86 -16.18 -0.89 1.89
C ALA A 86 -15.29 -0.40 3.05
N ARG A 87 -15.77 -0.52 4.29
CA ARG A 87 -15.00 -0.17 5.50
C ARG A 87 -13.75 -1.03 5.64
N ILE A 88 -13.87 -2.34 5.42
CA ILE A 88 -12.72 -3.27 5.45
C ILE A 88 -11.72 -2.92 4.35
N ARG A 89 -12.19 -2.63 3.12
CA ARG A 89 -11.31 -2.24 2.01
C ARG A 89 -10.54 -0.97 2.32
N GLN A 90 -11.22 0.05 2.85
CA GLN A 90 -10.59 1.30 3.26
C GLN A 90 -9.53 1.05 4.34
N TRP A 91 -9.83 0.25 5.36
CA TRP A 91 -8.87 -0.09 6.41
C TRP A 91 -7.62 -0.80 5.86
N ILE A 92 -7.78 -1.70 4.88
CA ILE A 92 -6.65 -2.34 4.20
C ILE A 92 -5.85 -1.29 3.42
N ASP A 93 -6.52 -0.44 2.64
CA ASP A 93 -5.86 0.58 1.82
C ASP A 93 -5.09 1.61 2.65
N GLU A 94 -5.54 1.94 3.85
CA GLU A 94 -4.84 2.83 4.79
C GLU A 94 -3.63 2.16 5.46
N ARG A 95 -3.65 0.83 5.58
CA ARG A 95 -2.62 0.06 6.30
C ARG A 95 -1.42 -0.29 5.41
N PHE A 96 -1.62 -0.47 4.12
CA PHE A 96 -0.57 -0.87 3.17
C PHE A 96 -0.18 0.28 2.25
N LEU A 97 1.13 0.54 2.14
CA LEU A 97 1.67 1.35 1.06
C LEU A 97 2.32 0.48 0.00
N LEU A 98 2.17 0.88 -1.25
CA LEU A 98 2.69 0.14 -2.38
C LEU A 98 4.03 0.71 -2.82
N TYR A 99 5.01 -0.17 -2.98
CA TYR A 99 6.34 0.19 -3.45
C TYR A 99 6.67 -0.59 -4.72
N ARG A 100 7.46 0.04 -5.59
CA ARG A 100 8.04 -0.58 -6.77
C ARG A 100 9.55 -0.57 -6.64
N ALA A 101 10.14 -1.76 -6.61
CA ALA A 101 11.58 -1.93 -6.72
C ALA A 101 11.95 -2.29 -8.16
N SER A 102 13.04 -1.71 -8.65
CA SER A 102 13.58 -1.96 -9.97
C SER A 102 15.11 -1.93 -9.95
N GLY A 103 15.72 -2.81 -10.73
CA GLY A 103 17.17 -2.96 -10.81
C GLY A 103 17.54 -4.19 -11.61
N CYS A 104 18.74 -4.21 -12.20
CA CYS A 104 19.26 -5.37 -12.94
C CYS A 104 18.31 -5.90 -14.05
N GLY A 105 17.57 -5.00 -14.73
CA GLY A 105 16.62 -5.36 -15.78
C GLY A 105 15.32 -6.00 -15.27
N GLN A 106 15.04 -5.95 -13.97
CA GLN A 106 13.86 -6.53 -13.33
C GLN A 106 13.06 -5.45 -12.59
N GLN A 107 11.77 -5.70 -12.40
CA GLN A 107 10.87 -4.85 -11.62
C GLN A 107 9.90 -5.71 -10.83
N GLN A 108 9.62 -5.33 -9.58
CA GLN A 108 8.66 -6.00 -8.72
C GLN A 108 7.93 -4.98 -7.85
N ASP A 109 6.61 -5.15 -7.73
CA ASP A 109 5.79 -4.36 -6.81
C ASP A 109 5.62 -5.11 -5.48
N TYR A 110 5.58 -4.37 -4.38
CA TYR A 110 5.46 -4.86 -3.00
C TYR A 110 4.35 -4.09 -2.28
N ALA A 111 3.63 -4.77 -1.40
CA ALA A 111 2.75 -4.14 -0.42
C ALA A 111 3.44 -4.18 0.93
N CYS A 112 3.59 -3.01 1.55
CA CYS A 112 4.31 -2.87 2.80
C CYS A 112 3.40 -2.29 3.88
N GLU A 113 3.26 -3.01 5.00
CA GLU A 113 2.55 -2.53 6.19
C GLU A 113 3.51 -1.94 7.22
N PHE A 114 3.03 -0.93 7.95
CA PHE A 114 3.73 -0.41 9.12
C PHE A 114 3.33 -1.22 10.37
N LEU A 115 4.21 -2.08 10.85
CA LEU A 115 4.03 -2.76 12.12
C LEU A 115 4.74 -1.98 13.23
N TRP A 116 3.98 -1.42 14.17
CA TRP A 116 4.51 -0.98 15.45
C TRP A 116 4.94 -2.21 16.25
N SER A 117 6.23 -2.53 16.20
CA SER A 117 6.82 -3.57 17.04
C SER A 117 6.96 -3.05 18.48
N GLN A 118 6.44 -3.78 19.47
CA GLN A 118 6.62 -3.48 20.90
C GLN A 118 8.10 -3.49 21.35
N LYS A 119 9.03 -4.01 20.53
CA LYS A 119 10.47 -4.11 20.83
C LYS A 119 11.34 -3.04 20.15
N GLY A 120 10.77 -1.89 19.84
CA GLY A 120 11.55 -0.64 19.73
C GLY A 120 12.19 -0.30 18.38
N TRP A 121 11.87 -0.97 17.27
CA TRP A 121 12.22 -0.48 15.93
C TRP A 121 11.12 -0.82 14.92
N PRO A 122 10.65 0.14 14.09
CA PRO A 122 9.69 -0.15 13.04
C PRO A 122 10.38 -0.99 11.97
N ARG A 123 9.98 -2.25 11.84
CA ARG A 123 10.31 -3.07 10.66
C ARG A 123 9.10 -3.03 9.74
N GLY A 124 9.24 -2.40 8.57
CA GLY A 124 8.28 -2.58 7.50
C GLY A 124 8.20 -4.07 7.15
N ARG A 125 7.00 -4.66 7.22
CA ARG A 125 6.77 -5.97 6.61
C ARG A 125 6.29 -5.71 5.21
N CYS A 126 7.04 -6.20 4.24
CA CYS A 126 6.66 -6.13 2.84
C CYS A 126 6.40 -7.54 2.35
N ASP A 127 5.38 -7.70 1.53
CA ASP A 127 5.12 -8.91 0.77
C ASP A 127 5.12 -8.58 -0.72
N VAL A 128 5.55 -9.55 -1.52
CA VAL A 128 5.47 -9.44 -2.98
C VAL A 128 4.02 -9.20 -3.35
N LEU A 129 3.72 -8.08 -4.00
CA LEU A 129 2.38 -7.74 -4.42
C LEU A 129 1.94 -8.69 -5.55
N SER A 130 1.36 -9.81 -5.13
CA SER A 130 0.89 -10.90 -5.97
C SER A 130 -0.63 -10.97 -5.92
N GLN A 131 -1.25 -11.70 -6.84
CA GLN A 131 -2.70 -11.85 -6.92
C GLN A 131 -3.31 -12.33 -5.58
N LYS A 132 -2.58 -13.17 -4.83
CA LYS A 132 -3.03 -13.74 -3.54
C LYS A 132 -3.18 -12.73 -2.41
N LEU A 133 -2.54 -11.57 -2.49
CA LEU A 133 -2.72 -10.48 -1.51
C LEU A 133 -3.91 -9.57 -1.86
N ILE A 134 -4.55 -9.83 -3.00
CA ILE A 134 -5.61 -9.00 -3.60
C ILE A 134 -6.96 -9.75 -3.60
N ASP A 135 -6.98 -11.04 -3.26
CA ASP A 135 -8.15 -11.92 -3.17
C ASP A 135 -8.51 -12.23 -1.71
#